data_AF-A0A556QWB4-F1
#
_entry.id   AF-A0A556QWB4-F1
#
_cell.length_a   1.000
_cell.length_b   1.000
_cell.length_c   1.000
_cell.angle_alpha   90.00
_cell.angle_beta   90.00
_cell.angle_gamma   90.00
#
_symmetry.space_group_name_H-M   'P 1'
#
loop_
_entity.id
_entity.type
_entity.pdbx_description
1 polymer ?
#
loop_
_entity_poly.entity_id
_entity_poly.type
_entity_poly.pdbx_seq_one_letter_code
_entity_poly.pdbx_strand_id
1 'polypeptide(L)'
;MAYKIESLSEDSKELYKPVVQDYSLNPESAFQNLQAIEPDWYNRQSNLHNILVYMQHDTAIAPQAMDALTSLQTLKSDTKDKVKTRVLTTRLLNDWHKEMNHINANQEPDGRKIHTEILEKELGAFSDIFRSCRDTLGMEDVVQSLDDMLEKIEGLKVETARLDTKKYEKESEYKNFQRTTRSDIKNERETREADVSILKSEDKRLGREIEELCNSRDELESKIRTHDGSISRLNSLMNELSKVNSDLRSKCNTLQLWSGKVNKYIKSVNERLYDKRDKMGCTHIWENFEKDFC
;
A
#
# COMPACT_ATOMS: atom_id res chain seq x y z
N MET A 1 91.17 -21.65 22.46
CA MET A 1 90.51 -21.36 21.17
C MET A 1 89.14 -22.03 21.05
N ALA A 2 88.97 -23.32 21.39
CA ALA A 2 87.66 -24.00 21.43
C ALA A 2 86.56 -23.26 22.22
N TYR A 3 86.87 -22.77 23.43
CA TYR A 3 85.95 -21.97 24.27
C TYR A 3 85.44 -20.68 23.59
N LYS A 4 86.24 -20.13 22.66
CA LYS A 4 85.88 -18.91 21.91
C LYS A 4 84.89 -19.22 20.79
N ILE A 5 84.97 -20.40 20.17
CA ILE A 5 84.01 -20.85 19.16
C ILE A 5 82.69 -21.26 19.82
N GLU A 6 82.75 -21.88 20.99
CA GLU A 6 81.56 -22.24 21.77
C GLU A 6 80.79 -20.98 22.22
N SER A 7 81.52 -19.95 22.67
CA SER A 7 80.94 -18.61 22.94
C SER A 7 80.32 -17.97 21.69
N LEU A 8 80.98 -18.04 20.53
CA LEU A 8 80.44 -17.49 19.27
C LEU A 8 79.22 -18.28 18.76
N SER A 9 79.18 -19.58 19.02
CA SER A 9 78.04 -20.45 18.74
C SER A 9 76.85 -20.07 19.62
N GLU A 10 77.07 -19.81 20.91
CA GLU A 10 76.00 -19.38 21.81
C GLU A 10 75.52 -17.95 21.53
N ASP A 11 76.44 -17.03 21.22
CA ASP A 11 76.13 -15.68 20.73
C ASP A 11 75.30 -15.74 19.44
N SER A 12 75.55 -16.73 18.57
CA SER A 12 74.74 -16.93 17.36
C SER A 12 73.30 -17.34 17.66
N LYS A 13 73.06 -18.13 18.72
CA LYS A 13 71.71 -18.54 19.15
C LYS A 13 70.97 -17.39 19.83
N GLU A 14 71.67 -16.61 20.66
CA GLU A 14 71.13 -15.42 21.32
C GLU A 14 70.83 -14.28 20.33
N LEU A 15 71.52 -14.21 19.18
CA LEU A 15 71.33 -13.18 18.16
C LEU A 15 69.90 -13.11 17.59
N TYR A 16 69.22 -14.25 17.48
CA TYR A 16 67.90 -14.37 16.86
C TYR A 16 66.76 -14.43 17.88
N LYS A 17 67.11 -14.62 19.16
CA LYS A 17 66.18 -14.72 20.28
C LYS A 17 65.27 -13.47 20.40
N PRO A 18 65.76 -12.22 20.32
CA PRO A 18 64.92 -11.02 20.40
C PRO A 18 64.02 -10.83 19.18
N VAL A 19 64.43 -11.33 18.02
CA VAL A 19 63.62 -11.27 16.80
C VAL A 19 62.41 -12.19 16.96
N VAL A 20 62.54 -13.30 17.70
CA VAL A 20 61.57 -14.40 17.81
C VAL A 20 60.75 -14.39 19.10
N GLN A 21 61.22 -13.77 20.19
CA GLN A 21 60.66 -13.99 21.54
C GLN A 21 59.52 -13.08 21.99
N ASP A 22 59.14 -12.03 21.27
CA ASP A 22 58.03 -11.19 21.76
C ASP A 22 57.12 -10.66 20.64
N TYR A 23 56.43 -11.60 20.00
CA TYR A 23 55.37 -11.32 19.02
C TYR A 23 53.98 -11.15 19.65
N SER A 24 53.90 -11.20 20.97
CA SER A 24 52.66 -11.02 21.76
C SER A 24 52.11 -9.57 21.74
N LEU A 25 52.80 -8.66 21.05
CA LEU A 25 52.43 -7.25 20.93
C LEU A 25 51.47 -7.00 19.75
N ASN A 26 50.63 -5.98 19.92
CA ASN A 26 49.78 -5.39 18.88
C ASN A 26 50.52 -5.37 17.50
N PRO A 27 49.89 -5.83 16.40
CA PRO A 27 50.39 -5.79 15.03
C PRO A 27 51.22 -4.56 14.65
N GLU A 28 50.75 -3.37 15.02
CA GLU A 28 51.38 -2.09 14.73
C GLU A 28 52.68 -1.90 15.53
N SER A 29 52.65 -2.29 16.81
CA SER A 29 53.80 -2.24 17.71
C SER A 29 54.85 -3.31 17.38
N ALA A 30 54.42 -4.51 16.99
CA ALA A 30 55.28 -5.57 16.50
C ALA A 30 55.99 -5.17 15.20
N PHE A 31 55.29 -4.52 14.26
CA PHE A 31 55.88 -4.02 13.02
C PHE A 31 56.91 -2.91 13.26
N GLN A 32 56.65 -1.96 14.16
CA GLN A 32 57.61 -0.90 14.49
C GLN A 32 58.84 -1.43 15.24
N ASN A 33 58.66 -2.39 16.15
CA ASN A 33 59.78 -3.04 16.84
C ASN A 33 60.67 -3.81 15.86
N LEU A 34 60.08 -4.50 14.88
CA LEU A 34 60.84 -5.20 13.83
C LEU A 34 61.66 -4.22 12.97
N GLN A 35 61.09 -3.05 12.60
CA GLN A 35 61.83 -2.00 11.86
C GLN A 35 63.00 -1.43 12.66
N ALA A 36 62.89 -1.33 13.98
CA ALA A 36 63.94 -0.79 14.83
C ALA A 36 65.11 -1.76 15.06
N ILE A 37 64.83 -3.07 15.09
CA ILE A 37 65.82 -4.12 15.39
C ILE A 37 66.59 -4.59 14.14
N GLU A 38 65.99 -4.48 12.96
CA GLU A 38 66.55 -4.96 11.69
C GLU A 38 67.98 -4.44 11.37
N PRO A 39 68.31 -3.14 11.54
CA PRO A 39 69.63 -2.61 11.18
C PRO A 39 70.77 -3.13 12.10
N ASP A 40 70.52 -3.18 13.40
CA ASP A 40 71.49 -3.64 14.40
C ASP A 40 71.72 -5.16 14.32
N TRP A 41 70.66 -5.91 14.01
CA TRP A 41 70.73 -7.34 13.72
C TRP A 41 71.62 -7.61 12.50
N TYR A 42 71.43 -6.88 11.40
CA TYR A 42 72.19 -7.07 10.17
C TYR A 42 73.70 -6.84 10.40
N ASN A 43 74.04 -5.81 11.17
CA ASN A 43 75.43 -5.48 11.52
C ASN A 43 76.09 -6.55 12.40
N ARG A 44 75.42 -7.02 13.46
CA ARG A 44 75.96 -8.08 14.35
C ARG A 44 76.11 -9.42 13.62
N GLN A 45 75.15 -9.79 12.78
CA GLN A 45 75.20 -11.00 11.95
C GLN A 45 76.38 -10.97 10.97
N SER A 46 76.61 -9.83 10.31
CA SER A 46 77.73 -9.63 9.38
C SER A 46 79.09 -9.74 10.09
N ASN A 47 79.21 -9.17 11.29
CA ASN A 47 80.44 -9.26 12.09
C ASN A 47 80.75 -10.70 12.54
N LEU A 48 79.76 -11.43 13.05
CA LEU A 48 79.92 -12.85 13.42
C LEU A 48 80.31 -13.71 12.21
N HIS A 49 79.67 -13.47 11.06
CA HIS A 49 79.98 -14.16 9.82
C HIS A 49 81.44 -13.92 9.38
N ASN A 50 81.90 -12.66 9.37
CA ASN A 50 83.27 -12.31 8.98
C ASN A 50 84.32 -12.96 9.90
N ILE A 51 84.06 -13.03 11.21
CA ILE A 51 84.95 -13.67 12.18
C ILE A 51 85.03 -15.18 11.92
N LEU A 52 83.91 -15.85 11.68
CA LEU A 52 83.87 -17.29 11.40
C LEU A 52 84.50 -17.64 10.04
N VAL A 53 84.29 -16.81 9.01
CA VAL A 53 84.96 -16.92 7.71
C VAL A 53 86.47 -16.77 7.85
N TYR A 54 86.95 -15.87 8.72
CA TYR A 54 88.39 -15.78 8.99
C TYR A 54 88.93 -17.02 9.71
N MET A 55 88.21 -17.53 10.71
CA MET A 55 88.60 -18.71 11.49
C MET A 55 88.58 -20.02 10.70
N GLN A 56 87.83 -20.10 9.60
CA GLN A 56 87.78 -21.30 8.74
C GLN A 56 89.12 -21.59 8.03
N HIS A 57 90.00 -20.60 7.92
CA HIS A 57 91.32 -20.73 7.28
C HIS A 57 92.40 -21.22 8.25
N ASP A 58 92.10 -21.34 9.54
CA ASP A 58 92.99 -21.93 10.55
C ASP A 58 92.76 -23.45 10.64
N THR A 59 93.76 -24.24 10.24
CA THR A 59 93.71 -25.70 10.16
C THR A 59 93.43 -26.39 11.49
N ALA A 60 93.68 -25.74 12.63
CA ALA A 60 93.42 -26.32 13.96
C ALA A 60 91.94 -26.27 14.35
N ILE A 61 91.15 -25.36 13.76
CA ILE A 61 89.77 -25.05 14.17
C ILE A 61 88.77 -24.97 13.01
N ALA A 62 89.24 -25.14 11.77
CA ALA A 62 88.42 -25.06 10.56
C ALA A 62 87.12 -25.91 10.58
N PRO A 63 87.10 -27.16 11.10
CA PRO A 63 85.88 -27.95 11.15
C PRO A 63 84.81 -27.31 12.06
N GLN A 64 85.20 -26.84 13.24
CA GLN A 64 84.27 -26.22 14.20
C GLN A 64 83.79 -24.84 13.72
N ALA A 65 84.67 -24.09 13.03
CA ALA A 65 84.30 -22.82 12.40
C ALA A 65 83.31 -23.02 11.25
N MET A 66 83.47 -24.07 10.43
CA MET A 66 82.51 -24.42 9.37
C MET A 66 81.15 -24.87 9.92
N ASP A 67 81.12 -25.66 10.99
CA ASP A 67 79.87 -26.08 11.64
C ASP A 67 79.11 -24.89 12.24
N ALA A 68 79.83 -23.96 12.89
CA ALA A 68 79.26 -22.72 13.42
C ALA A 68 78.78 -21.77 12.30
N LEU A 69 79.53 -21.68 11.19
CA LEU A 69 79.13 -20.88 10.03
C LEU A 69 77.85 -21.43 9.38
N THR A 70 77.77 -22.75 9.22
CA THR A 70 76.60 -23.44 8.67
C THR A 70 75.40 -23.22 9.59
N SER A 71 75.56 -23.40 10.90
CA SER A 71 74.52 -23.16 11.90
C SER A 71 74.03 -21.71 11.87
N LEU A 72 74.94 -20.73 11.79
CA LEU A 72 74.61 -19.31 11.68
C LEU A 72 73.85 -18.98 10.39
N GLN A 73 74.21 -19.60 9.26
CA GLN A 73 73.52 -19.43 7.98
C GLN A 73 72.12 -20.07 7.98
N THR A 74 71.99 -21.28 8.51
CA THR A 74 70.69 -21.96 8.67
C THR A 74 69.77 -21.15 9.57
N LEU A 75 70.27 -20.67 10.71
CA LEU A 75 69.51 -19.84 11.65
C LEU A 75 69.11 -18.48 11.05
N LYS A 76 69.98 -17.89 10.21
CA LYS A 76 69.67 -16.70 9.42
C LYS A 76 68.50 -16.92 8.47
N SER A 77 68.54 -18.02 7.72
CA SER A 77 67.48 -18.34 6.75
C SER A 77 66.15 -18.61 7.45
N ASP A 78 66.16 -19.46 8.48
CA ASP A 78 64.96 -19.83 9.25
C ASP A 78 64.32 -18.60 9.90
N THR A 79 65.12 -17.71 10.51
CA THR A 79 64.59 -16.49 11.12
C THR A 79 64.07 -15.50 10.07
N LYS A 80 64.75 -15.37 8.92
CA LYS A 80 64.29 -14.50 7.83
C LYS A 80 62.94 -14.95 7.27
N ASP A 81 62.75 -16.25 7.10
CA ASP A 81 61.50 -16.80 6.58
C ASP A 81 60.36 -16.65 7.60
N LYS A 82 60.63 -16.88 8.89
CA LYS A 82 59.67 -16.60 9.98
C LYS A 82 59.25 -15.13 10.03
N VAL A 83 60.19 -14.19 9.98
CA VAL A 83 59.88 -12.75 9.99
C VAL A 83 59.06 -12.35 8.77
N LYS A 84 59.39 -12.86 7.57
CA LYS A 84 58.61 -12.59 6.36
C LYS A 84 57.19 -13.11 6.47
N THR A 85 57.01 -14.35 6.92
CA THR A 85 55.69 -14.96 7.13
C THR A 85 54.88 -14.13 8.12
N ARG A 86 55.49 -13.71 9.24
CA ARG A 86 54.84 -12.87 10.24
C ARG A 86 54.39 -11.52 9.67
N VAL A 87 55.24 -10.83 8.93
CA VAL A 87 54.90 -9.55 8.31
C VAL A 87 53.73 -9.71 7.32
N LEU A 88 53.74 -10.78 6.52
CA LEU A 88 52.67 -11.06 5.58
C LEU A 88 51.35 -11.35 6.28
N THR A 89 51.33 -12.28 7.26
CA THR A 89 50.11 -12.65 7.98
C THR A 89 49.53 -11.48 8.77
N THR A 90 50.39 -10.67 9.40
CA THR A 90 49.97 -9.47 10.14
C THR A 90 49.34 -8.43 9.22
N ARG A 91 49.92 -8.21 8.02
CA ARG A 91 49.35 -7.29 7.02
C ARG A 91 47.97 -7.75 6.56
N LEU A 92 47.86 -9.02 6.18
CA LEU A 92 46.59 -9.63 5.74
C LEU A 92 45.52 -9.53 6.82
N LEU A 93 45.85 -9.84 8.08
CA LEU A 93 44.92 -9.69 9.20
C LEU A 93 44.43 -8.26 9.36
N ASN A 94 45.33 -7.27 9.26
CA ASN A 94 44.96 -5.86 9.37
C ASN A 94 44.02 -5.41 8.25
N ASP A 95 44.29 -5.84 7.01
CA ASP A 95 43.47 -5.49 5.86
C ASP A 95 42.09 -6.15 5.96
N TRP A 96 42.03 -7.42 6.35
CA TRP A 96 40.75 -8.09 6.58
C TRP A 96 39.97 -7.49 7.74
N HIS A 97 40.61 -7.09 8.84
CA HIS A 97 39.93 -6.40 9.94
C HIS A 97 39.32 -5.07 9.49
N LYS A 98 40.02 -4.31 8.64
CA LYS A 98 39.48 -3.08 8.06
C LYS A 98 38.23 -3.40 7.24
N GLU A 99 38.33 -4.30 6.27
CA GLU A 99 37.18 -4.68 5.43
C GLU A 99 35.99 -5.21 6.26
N MET A 100 36.26 -6.03 7.27
CA MET A 100 35.24 -6.54 8.19
C MET A 100 34.49 -5.42 8.92
N ASN A 101 35.22 -4.38 9.33
CA ASN A 101 34.64 -3.21 10.00
C ASN A 101 33.89 -2.29 9.03
N HIS A 102 34.13 -2.38 7.72
CA HIS A 102 33.36 -1.65 6.71
C HIS A 102 32.00 -2.31 6.44
N ILE A 103 31.81 -3.58 6.82
CA ILE A 103 30.54 -4.30 6.75
C ILE A 103 29.61 -3.83 7.88
N ASN A 104 29.01 -2.66 7.69
CA ASN A 104 28.14 -2.01 8.66
C ASN A 104 26.78 -2.70 8.79
N ALA A 105 26.21 -2.73 10.00
CA ALA A 105 24.86 -3.24 10.32
C ALA A 105 23.76 -2.74 9.37
N ASN A 106 23.92 -1.52 8.84
CA ASN A 106 22.90 -0.80 8.07
C ASN A 106 23.14 -0.80 6.55
N GLN A 107 24.16 -1.49 6.05
CA GLN A 107 24.34 -1.62 4.59
C GLN A 107 23.22 -2.45 3.97
N GLU A 108 22.93 -2.17 2.70
CA GLU A 108 21.99 -2.96 1.92
C GLU A 108 22.47 -4.42 1.83
N PRO A 109 21.55 -5.42 1.89
CA PRO A 109 21.92 -6.84 1.87
C PRO A 109 22.83 -7.23 0.70
N ASP A 110 22.58 -6.67 -0.49
CA ASP A 110 23.37 -6.95 -1.70
C ASP A 110 24.83 -6.48 -1.56
N GLY A 111 25.05 -5.30 -0.97
CA GLY A 111 26.39 -4.79 -0.71
C GLY A 111 27.14 -5.62 0.33
N ARG A 112 26.43 -6.02 1.41
CA ARG A 112 27.00 -6.88 2.46
C ARG A 112 27.43 -8.24 1.91
N LYS A 113 26.61 -8.82 1.02
CA LYS A 113 26.90 -10.08 0.35
C LYS A 113 28.17 -10.01 -0.47
N ILE A 114 28.34 -8.97 -1.29
CA ILE A 114 29.55 -8.77 -2.11
C ILE A 114 30.80 -8.72 -1.22
N HIS A 115 30.80 -7.91 -0.17
CA HIS A 115 31.96 -7.78 0.71
C HIS A 115 32.25 -9.07 1.49
N THR A 116 31.22 -9.79 1.95
CA THR A 116 31.37 -11.07 2.65
C THR A 116 31.95 -12.15 1.74
N GLU A 117 31.49 -12.22 0.47
CA GLU A 117 32.02 -13.17 -0.52
C GLU A 117 33.47 -12.88 -0.91
N ILE A 118 33.86 -11.59 -0.98
CA ILE A 118 35.25 -11.19 -1.24
C ILE A 118 36.14 -11.65 -0.09
N LEU A 119 35.74 -11.34 1.16
CA LEU A 119 36.48 -11.76 2.35
C LEU A 119 36.61 -13.28 2.46
N GLU A 120 35.54 -14.03 2.18
CA GLU A 120 35.56 -15.49 2.20
C GLU A 120 36.57 -16.05 1.18
N LYS A 121 36.60 -15.50 -0.04
CA LYS A 121 37.56 -15.90 -1.08
C LYS A 121 39.00 -15.58 -0.69
N GLU A 122 39.25 -14.38 -0.16
CA GLU A 122 40.59 -13.99 0.27
C GLU A 122 41.08 -14.84 1.45
N LEU A 123 40.23 -15.08 2.45
CA LEU A 123 40.59 -15.93 3.58
C LEU A 123 40.90 -17.36 3.13
N GLY A 124 40.10 -17.91 2.22
CA GLY A 124 40.34 -19.22 1.61
C GLY A 124 41.68 -19.28 0.89
N ALA A 125 42.00 -18.28 0.07
CA ALA A 125 43.22 -18.22 -0.73
C ALA A 125 44.51 -18.14 0.11
N PHE A 126 44.45 -17.50 1.29
CA PHE A 126 45.61 -17.32 2.16
C PHE A 126 45.63 -18.24 3.39
N SER A 127 44.56 -19.01 3.65
CA SER A 127 44.43 -19.86 4.83
C SER A 127 45.59 -20.83 5.05
N ASP A 128 46.19 -21.34 3.97
CA ASP A 128 47.32 -22.27 4.06
C ASP A 128 48.60 -21.63 4.62
N ILE A 129 48.81 -20.32 4.38
CA ILE A 129 49.95 -19.56 4.94
C ILE A 129 49.78 -19.39 6.45
N PHE A 130 48.55 -19.19 6.92
CA PHE A 130 48.28 -19.11 8.35
C PHE A 130 48.35 -20.48 9.01
N ARG A 131 47.87 -21.53 8.33
CA ARG A 131 47.92 -22.89 8.87
C ARG A 131 49.35 -23.41 9.00
N SER A 132 50.28 -23.00 8.13
CA SER A 132 51.71 -23.34 8.26
C SER A 132 52.38 -22.65 9.47
N CYS A 133 51.80 -21.58 10.01
CA CYS A 133 52.29 -20.93 11.22
C CYS A 133 52.00 -21.75 12.49
N ARG A 134 51.10 -22.74 12.44
CA ARG A 134 50.72 -23.58 13.61
C ARG A 134 51.90 -24.31 14.23
N ASP A 135 52.81 -24.79 13.40
CA ASP A 135 53.99 -25.54 13.85
C ASP A 135 55.19 -24.61 14.14
N THR A 136 54.99 -23.29 14.02
CA THR A 136 56.01 -22.27 14.26
C THR A 136 55.85 -21.65 15.63
N LEU A 137 56.83 -21.91 16.51
CA LEU A 137 56.84 -21.40 17.88
C LEU A 137 56.83 -19.86 17.89
N GLY A 138 55.88 -19.25 18.61
CA GLY A 138 55.72 -17.80 18.70
C GLY A 138 54.78 -17.18 17.64
N MET A 139 54.02 -17.99 16.90
CA MET A 139 52.99 -17.52 15.95
C MET A 139 51.57 -18.02 16.29
N GLU A 140 51.35 -18.49 17.51
CA GLU A 140 50.08 -19.06 17.97
C GLU A 140 48.92 -18.04 17.89
N ASP A 141 49.22 -16.77 18.14
CA ASP A 141 48.26 -15.65 18.08
C ASP A 141 47.76 -15.36 16.66
N VAL A 142 48.59 -15.56 15.63
CA VAL A 142 48.21 -15.42 14.22
C VAL A 142 47.22 -16.50 13.81
N VAL A 143 47.43 -17.73 14.31
CA VAL A 143 46.52 -18.85 14.06
C VAL A 143 45.18 -18.61 14.77
N GLN A 144 45.21 -18.17 16.04
CA GLN A 144 43.99 -17.81 16.76
C GLN A 144 43.22 -16.67 16.06
N SER A 145 43.93 -15.65 15.59
CA SER A 145 43.33 -14.53 14.86
C SER A 145 42.66 -14.97 13.55
N LEU A 146 43.21 -15.98 12.86
CA LEU A 146 42.55 -16.57 11.68
C LEU A 146 41.25 -17.27 12.07
N ASP A 147 41.27 -18.07 13.15
CA ASP A 147 40.09 -18.79 13.62
C ASP A 147 38.97 -17.81 14.04
N ASP A 148 39.32 -16.73 14.76
CA ASP A 148 38.38 -15.66 15.13
C ASP A 148 37.79 -14.95 13.89
N MET A 149 38.61 -14.74 12.85
CA MET A 149 38.17 -14.16 11.58
C MET A 149 37.23 -15.09 10.80
N LEU A 150 37.53 -16.39 10.77
CA LEU A 150 36.66 -17.41 10.17
C LEU A 150 35.29 -17.44 10.85
N GLU A 151 35.26 -17.45 12.18
CA GLU A 151 34.00 -17.41 12.95
C GLU A 151 33.19 -16.16 12.63
N LYS A 152 33.86 -15.00 12.57
CA LYS A 152 33.20 -13.73 12.27
C LYS A 152 32.65 -13.68 10.84
N ILE A 153 33.34 -14.25 9.85
CA ILE A 153 32.85 -14.37 8.47
C ILE A 153 31.62 -15.27 8.41
N GLU A 154 31.62 -16.40 9.11
CA GLU A 154 30.46 -17.28 9.14
C GLU A 154 29.25 -16.58 9.80
N GLY A 155 29.48 -15.81 10.87
CA GLY A 155 28.47 -14.94 11.46
C GLY A 155 27.90 -13.90 10.48
N LEU A 156 28.76 -13.25 9.68
CA LEU A 156 28.32 -12.31 8.65
C LEU A 156 27.52 -12.99 7.53
N LYS A 157 27.88 -14.22 7.13
CA LYS A 157 27.14 -14.99 6.12
C LYS A 157 25.73 -15.30 6.59
N VAL A 158 25.59 -15.80 7.82
CA VAL A 158 24.28 -16.11 8.42
C VAL A 158 23.42 -14.84 8.50
N GLU A 159 23.98 -13.73 8.96
CA GLU A 159 23.25 -12.47 9.09
C GLU A 159 22.87 -11.87 7.72
N THR A 160 23.75 -11.97 6.72
CA THR A 160 23.46 -11.54 5.34
C THR A 160 22.33 -12.36 4.74
N ALA A 161 22.36 -13.69 4.88
CA ALA A 161 21.29 -14.57 4.41
C ALA A 161 19.96 -14.24 5.07
N ARG A 162 19.96 -13.99 6.39
CA ARG A 162 18.75 -13.58 7.14
C ARG A 162 18.18 -12.27 6.63
N LEU A 163 19.02 -11.29 6.32
CA LEU A 163 18.60 -9.99 5.78
C LEU A 163 18.07 -10.11 4.35
N ASP A 164 18.69 -10.95 3.50
CA ASP A 164 18.18 -11.27 2.17
C ASP A 164 16.79 -11.89 2.24
N THR A 165 16.57 -12.89 3.11
CA THR A 165 15.24 -13.48 3.32
C THR A 165 14.21 -12.41 3.71
N LYS A 166 14.56 -11.55 4.67
CA LYS A 166 13.67 -10.46 5.11
C LYS A 166 13.38 -9.44 4.01
N LYS A 167 14.35 -9.17 3.12
CA LYS A 167 14.16 -8.31 1.93
C LYS A 167 13.14 -8.96 0.98
N TYR A 168 13.30 -10.24 0.66
CA TYR A 168 12.36 -10.98 -0.19
C TYR A 168 10.95 -11.08 0.40
N GLU A 169 10.82 -11.33 1.70
CA GLU A 169 9.53 -11.36 2.40
C GLU A 169 8.81 -10.01 2.27
N LYS A 170 9.50 -8.91 2.57
CA LYS A 170 8.93 -7.55 2.43
C LYS A 170 8.54 -7.22 0.99
N GLU A 171 9.36 -7.59 0.02
CA GLU A 171 9.02 -7.39 -1.40
C GLU A 171 7.80 -8.21 -1.82
N SER A 172 7.67 -9.44 -1.31
CA SER A 172 6.52 -10.31 -1.55
C SER A 172 5.25 -9.74 -0.92
N GLU A 173 5.31 -9.30 0.34
CA GLU A 173 4.22 -8.64 1.05
C GLU A 173 3.76 -7.38 0.31
N TYR A 174 4.69 -6.54 -0.14
CA TYR A 174 4.39 -5.33 -0.89
C TYR A 174 3.71 -5.65 -2.24
N LYS A 175 4.20 -6.63 -2.98
CA LYS A 175 3.57 -7.08 -4.23
C LYS A 175 2.16 -7.64 -3.99
N ASN A 176 1.97 -8.39 -2.91
CA ASN A 176 0.66 -8.92 -2.54
C ASN A 176 -0.31 -7.78 -2.17
N PHE A 177 0.12 -6.86 -1.31
CA PHE A 177 -0.64 -5.67 -0.95
C PHE A 177 -1.03 -4.85 -2.19
N GLN A 178 -0.09 -4.61 -3.11
CA GLN A 178 -0.35 -3.87 -4.35
C GLN A 178 -1.39 -4.58 -5.23
N ARG A 179 -1.28 -5.91 -5.37
CA ARG A 179 -2.24 -6.71 -6.16
C ARG A 179 -3.63 -6.67 -5.55
N THR A 180 -3.75 -6.94 -4.25
CA THR A 180 -5.02 -6.99 -3.53
C THR A 180 -5.70 -5.62 -3.55
N THR A 181 -4.98 -4.58 -3.14
CA THR A 181 -5.52 -3.20 -3.13
C THR A 181 -5.98 -2.76 -4.52
N ARG A 182 -5.21 -3.07 -5.57
CA ARG A 182 -5.59 -2.74 -6.95
C ARG A 182 -6.84 -3.50 -7.40
N SER A 183 -6.96 -4.77 -7.02
CA SER A 183 -8.13 -5.59 -7.31
C SER A 183 -9.37 -5.05 -6.59
N ASP A 184 -9.25 -4.73 -5.31
CA ASP A 184 -10.36 -4.23 -4.48
C ASP A 184 -10.86 -2.87 -4.99
N ILE A 185 -9.95 -1.95 -5.30
CA ILE A 185 -10.30 -0.65 -5.90
C ILE A 185 -11.01 -0.83 -7.25
N LYS A 186 -10.53 -1.77 -8.07
CA LYS A 186 -11.14 -2.04 -9.38
C LYS A 186 -12.56 -2.58 -9.20
N ASN A 187 -12.74 -3.57 -8.33
CA ASN A 187 -14.04 -4.17 -8.06
C ASN A 187 -15.03 -3.15 -7.50
N GLU A 188 -14.61 -2.35 -6.51
CA GLU A 188 -15.43 -1.28 -5.92
C GLU A 188 -15.85 -0.24 -6.98
N ARG A 189 -14.93 0.11 -7.90
CA ARG A 189 -15.24 1.03 -9.00
C ARG A 189 -16.28 0.46 -9.96
N GLU A 190 -16.14 -0.82 -10.34
CA GLU A 190 -17.08 -1.51 -11.23
C GLU A 190 -18.47 -1.63 -10.58
N THR A 191 -18.54 -1.96 -9.29
CA THR A 191 -19.81 -2.00 -8.54
C THR A 191 -20.48 -0.63 -8.51
N ARG A 192 -19.73 0.44 -8.17
CA ARG A 192 -20.28 1.79 -8.14
C ARG A 192 -20.73 2.28 -9.52
N GLU A 193 -20.00 1.93 -10.57
CA GLU A 193 -20.38 2.29 -11.94
C GLU A 193 -21.66 1.57 -12.38
N ALA A 194 -21.83 0.31 -11.99
CA ALA A 194 -23.08 -0.43 -12.19
C ALA A 194 -24.25 0.21 -11.42
N ASP A 195 -24.06 0.56 -10.14
CA ASP A 195 -25.09 1.20 -9.31
C ASP A 195 -25.52 2.55 -9.89
N VAL A 196 -24.56 3.38 -10.33
CA VAL A 196 -24.85 4.67 -10.98
C VAL A 196 -25.64 4.46 -12.28
N SER A 197 -25.34 3.41 -13.05
CA SER A 197 -26.08 3.08 -14.27
C SER A 197 -27.54 2.71 -13.96
N ILE A 198 -27.76 1.89 -12.93
CA ILE A 198 -29.10 1.50 -12.45
C ILE A 198 -29.88 2.75 -12.02
N LEU A 199 -29.28 3.59 -11.16
CA LEU A 199 -29.93 4.81 -10.67
C LEU A 199 -30.30 5.77 -11.80
N LYS A 200 -29.43 5.95 -12.81
CA LYS A 200 -29.75 6.76 -14.00
C LYS A 200 -30.93 6.20 -14.79
N SER A 201 -31.08 4.88 -14.87
CA SER A 201 -32.20 4.25 -15.57
C SER A 201 -33.51 4.43 -14.82
N GLU A 202 -33.45 4.34 -13.48
CA GLU A 202 -34.58 4.55 -12.59
C GLU A 202 -35.04 6.01 -12.58
N ASP A 203 -34.12 6.96 -12.49
CA ASP A 203 -34.40 8.40 -12.59
C ASP A 203 -35.13 8.75 -13.90
N LYS A 204 -34.66 8.20 -15.03
CA LYS A 204 -35.36 8.35 -16.33
C LYS A 204 -36.75 7.73 -16.33
N ARG A 205 -36.94 6.58 -15.66
CA ARG A 205 -38.24 5.91 -15.58
C ARG A 205 -39.22 6.77 -14.77
N LEU A 206 -38.80 7.21 -13.59
CA LEU A 206 -39.60 8.07 -12.71
C LEU A 206 -39.90 9.42 -13.37
N GLY A 207 -38.95 9.99 -14.10
CA GLY A 207 -39.17 11.22 -14.87
C GLY A 207 -40.32 11.08 -15.89
N ARG A 208 -40.39 9.96 -16.61
CA ARG A 208 -41.52 9.68 -17.53
C ARG A 208 -42.84 9.48 -16.79
N GLU A 209 -42.83 8.76 -15.67
CA GLU A 209 -44.02 8.53 -14.86
C GLU A 209 -44.61 9.85 -14.34
N ILE A 210 -43.75 10.79 -13.91
CA ILE A 210 -44.16 12.13 -13.50
C ILE A 210 -44.78 12.90 -14.67
N GLU A 211 -44.19 12.82 -15.87
CA GLU A 211 -44.71 13.49 -17.07
C GLU A 211 -46.11 12.96 -17.46
N GLU A 212 -46.30 11.64 -17.43
CA GLU A 212 -47.59 10.98 -17.69
C GLU A 212 -48.65 11.41 -16.67
N LEU A 213 -48.31 11.45 -15.38
CA LEU A 213 -49.20 11.93 -14.33
C LEU A 213 -49.56 13.41 -14.48
N CYS A 214 -48.60 14.24 -14.90
CA CYS A 214 -48.84 15.65 -15.18
C CYS A 214 -49.85 15.81 -16.33
N ASN A 215 -49.66 15.09 -17.43
CA ASN A 215 -50.57 15.11 -18.57
C ASN A 215 -51.99 14.64 -18.17
N SER A 216 -52.08 13.57 -17.37
CA SER A 216 -53.36 13.05 -16.87
C SER A 216 -54.09 14.06 -15.98
N ARG A 217 -53.36 14.74 -15.08
CA ARG A 217 -53.91 15.83 -14.26
C ARG A 217 -54.46 16.96 -15.15
N ASP A 218 -53.69 17.41 -16.13
CA ASP A 218 -54.08 18.55 -16.98
C ASP A 218 -55.32 18.20 -17.82
N GLU A 219 -55.44 16.95 -18.28
CA GLU A 219 -56.64 16.45 -18.96
C GLU A 219 -57.86 16.45 -18.03
N LEU A 220 -57.70 15.99 -16.79
CA LEU A 220 -58.77 16.01 -15.78
C LEU A 220 -59.20 17.44 -15.45
N GLU A 221 -58.26 18.38 -15.33
CA GLU A 221 -58.56 19.79 -15.09
C GLU A 221 -59.39 20.38 -16.25
N SER A 222 -59.03 20.06 -17.49
CA SER A 222 -59.81 20.47 -18.67
C SER A 222 -61.24 19.91 -18.67
N LYS A 223 -61.40 18.63 -18.30
CA LYS A 223 -62.73 18.00 -18.15
C LYS A 223 -63.56 18.69 -17.06
N ILE A 224 -62.96 19.00 -15.92
CA ILE A 224 -63.63 19.73 -14.82
C ILE A 224 -64.14 21.09 -15.31
N ARG A 225 -63.29 21.88 -15.98
CA ARG A 225 -63.70 23.19 -16.53
C ARG A 225 -64.87 23.08 -17.51
N THR A 226 -64.88 22.02 -18.33
CA THR A 226 -65.97 21.74 -19.26
C THR A 226 -67.28 21.41 -18.53
N HIS A 227 -67.20 20.59 -17.46
CA HIS A 227 -68.34 20.27 -16.62
C HIS A 227 -68.86 21.50 -15.87
N ASP A 228 -68.00 22.35 -15.31
CA ASP A 228 -68.39 23.59 -14.64
C ASP A 228 -69.13 24.55 -15.58
N GLY A 229 -68.66 24.66 -16.84
CA GLY A 229 -69.34 25.41 -17.88
C GLY A 229 -70.72 24.83 -18.22
N SER A 230 -70.83 23.50 -18.25
CA SER A 230 -72.10 22.80 -18.51
C SER A 230 -73.10 22.99 -17.35
N ILE A 231 -72.62 22.90 -16.10
CA ILE A 231 -73.41 23.16 -14.89
C ILE A 231 -73.91 24.61 -14.89
N SER A 232 -73.05 25.57 -15.23
CA SER A 232 -73.43 26.99 -15.32
C SER A 232 -74.54 27.23 -16.33
N ARG A 233 -74.48 26.57 -17.51
CA ARG A 233 -75.54 26.64 -18.53
C ARG A 233 -76.85 26.02 -18.04
N LEU A 234 -76.79 24.84 -17.40
CA LEU A 234 -77.97 24.19 -16.82
C LEU A 234 -78.65 25.07 -15.77
N ASN A 235 -77.86 25.70 -14.90
CA ASN A 235 -78.38 26.64 -13.91
C ASN A 235 -79.09 27.85 -14.55
N SER A 236 -78.55 28.38 -15.66
CA SER A 236 -79.22 29.45 -16.42
C SER A 236 -80.56 29.00 -17.00
N LEU A 237 -80.59 27.83 -17.64
CA LEU A 237 -81.83 27.25 -18.19
C LEU A 237 -82.88 26.98 -17.10
N MET A 238 -82.44 26.50 -15.93
CA MET A 238 -83.34 26.28 -14.79
C MET A 238 -83.97 27.58 -14.28
N ASN A 239 -83.19 28.67 -14.25
CA ASN A 239 -83.69 30.00 -13.89
C ASN A 239 -84.69 30.53 -14.93
N GLU A 240 -84.42 30.36 -16.22
CA GLU A 240 -85.35 30.73 -17.30
C GLU A 240 -86.66 29.93 -17.21
N LEU A 241 -86.57 28.60 -17.04
CA LEU A 241 -87.73 27.75 -16.87
C LEU A 241 -88.57 28.16 -15.65
N SER A 242 -87.91 28.52 -14.55
CA SER A 242 -88.59 29.00 -13.34
C SER A 242 -89.35 30.30 -13.59
N LYS A 243 -88.78 31.24 -14.37
CA LYS A 243 -89.48 32.48 -14.79
C LYS A 243 -90.69 32.16 -15.66
N VAL A 244 -90.52 31.35 -16.71
CA VAL A 244 -91.61 30.93 -17.61
C VAL A 244 -92.73 30.25 -16.82
N ASN A 245 -92.39 29.36 -15.89
CA ASN A 245 -93.37 28.69 -15.04
C ASN A 245 -94.14 29.66 -14.13
N SER A 246 -93.45 30.64 -13.54
CA SER A 246 -94.09 31.72 -12.76
C SER A 246 -95.07 32.54 -13.61
N ASP A 247 -94.66 32.94 -14.80
CA ASP A 247 -95.50 33.69 -15.73
C ASP A 247 -96.74 32.90 -16.17
N LEU A 248 -96.57 31.61 -16.48
CA LEU A 248 -97.68 30.72 -16.82
C LEU A 248 -98.65 30.56 -15.65
N ARG A 249 -98.15 30.36 -14.43
CA ARG A 249 -98.99 30.31 -13.22
C ARG A 249 -99.81 31.59 -13.04
N SER A 250 -99.20 32.75 -13.23
CA SER A 250 -99.90 34.04 -13.17
C SER A 250 -101.01 34.16 -14.23
N LYS A 251 -100.73 33.77 -15.48
CA LYS A 251 -101.72 33.73 -16.57
C LYS A 251 -102.86 32.76 -16.27
N CYS A 252 -102.57 31.56 -15.79
CA CYS A 252 -103.59 30.58 -15.38
C CYS A 252 -104.49 31.12 -14.28
N ASN A 253 -103.92 31.75 -13.24
CA ASN A 253 -104.70 32.38 -12.17
C ASN A 253 -105.63 33.48 -12.72
N THR A 254 -105.14 34.29 -13.66
CA THR A 254 -105.93 35.34 -14.31
C THR A 254 -107.09 34.76 -15.12
N LEU A 255 -106.84 33.71 -15.91
CA LEU A 255 -107.89 33.00 -16.66
C LEU A 255 -108.92 32.36 -15.74
N GLN A 256 -108.50 31.78 -14.61
CA GLN A 256 -109.41 31.20 -13.63
C GLN A 256 -110.32 32.26 -13.00
N LEU A 257 -109.78 33.44 -12.68
CA LEU A 257 -110.57 34.59 -12.22
C LEU A 257 -111.57 35.07 -13.28
N TRP A 258 -111.13 35.18 -14.54
CA TRP A 258 -111.99 35.55 -15.67
C TRP A 258 -113.11 34.54 -15.90
N SER A 259 -112.78 33.25 -15.91
CA SER A 259 -113.76 32.16 -15.99
C SER A 259 -114.78 32.26 -14.86
N GLY A 260 -114.34 32.51 -13.62
CA GLY A 260 -115.24 32.74 -12.50
C GLY A 260 -116.17 33.95 -12.67
N LYS A 261 -115.69 35.06 -13.24
CA LYS A 261 -116.51 36.24 -13.56
C LYS A 261 -117.54 35.93 -14.65
N VAL A 262 -117.13 35.30 -15.74
CA VAL A 262 -118.03 34.89 -16.84
C VAL A 262 -119.10 33.94 -16.31
N ASN A 263 -118.73 32.97 -15.48
CA ASN A 263 -119.67 32.02 -14.91
C ASN A 263 -120.70 32.71 -13.99
N LYS A 264 -120.28 33.70 -13.18
CA LYS A 264 -121.21 34.56 -12.43
C LYS A 264 -122.14 35.36 -13.35
N TYR A 265 -121.61 35.91 -14.44
CA TYR A 265 -122.41 36.64 -15.43
C TYR A 265 -123.46 35.74 -16.08
N ILE A 266 -123.06 34.55 -16.56
CA ILE A 266 -123.96 33.52 -17.11
C ILE A 266 -125.05 33.17 -16.11
N LYS A 267 -124.71 32.89 -14.84
CA LYS A 267 -125.71 32.65 -13.78
C LYS A 267 -126.70 33.80 -13.65
N SER A 268 -126.23 35.04 -13.60
CA SER A 268 -127.11 36.21 -13.48
C SER A 268 -128.00 36.44 -14.71
N VAL A 269 -127.56 36.03 -15.90
CA VAL A 269 -128.36 36.09 -17.13
C VAL A 269 -129.40 34.98 -17.10
N ASN A 270 -129.02 33.76 -16.73
CA ASN A 270 -129.94 32.63 -16.58
C ASN A 270 -131.02 32.93 -15.54
N GLU A 271 -130.66 33.48 -14.37
CA GLU A 271 -131.62 33.93 -13.35
C GLU A 271 -132.58 34.98 -13.90
N ARG A 272 -132.08 35.98 -14.65
CA ARG A 272 -132.92 36.98 -15.33
C ARG A 272 -133.83 36.38 -16.39
N LEU A 273 -133.37 35.37 -17.13
CA LEU A 273 -134.18 34.64 -18.11
C LEU A 273 -135.27 33.80 -17.42
N TYR A 274 -134.95 33.12 -16.32
CA TYR A 274 -135.91 32.38 -15.51
C TYR A 274 -136.98 33.32 -14.90
N ASP A 275 -136.58 34.46 -14.33
CA ASP A 275 -137.52 35.46 -13.80
C ASP A 275 -138.41 36.07 -14.91
N LYS A 276 -137.86 36.31 -16.11
CA LYS A 276 -138.65 36.72 -17.29
C LYS A 276 -139.63 35.63 -17.75
N ARG A 277 -139.20 34.37 -17.75
CA ARG A 277 -140.05 33.21 -18.08
C ARG A 277 -141.24 33.14 -17.13
N ASP A 278 -140.98 33.22 -15.82
CA ASP A 278 -142.01 33.11 -14.79
C ASP A 278 -142.99 34.30 -14.85
N LYS A 279 -142.51 35.52 -15.17
CA LYS A 279 -143.36 36.72 -15.36
C LYS A 279 -144.20 36.73 -16.63
N MET A 280 -143.80 36.02 -17.69
CA MET A 280 -144.52 36.00 -18.97
C MET A 280 -145.60 34.91 -19.07
N GLY A 281 -145.72 33.99 -18.10
CA GLY A 281 -146.81 33.00 -18.09
C GLY A 281 -146.85 32.07 -19.32
N CYS A 282 -145.73 31.90 -20.04
CA CYS A 282 -145.64 31.08 -21.25
C CYS A 282 -144.84 29.80 -21.00
N THR A 283 -145.43 28.84 -20.30
CA THR A 283 -144.84 27.49 -20.13
C THR A 283 -144.91 26.64 -21.42
N HIS A 284 -145.73 27.01 -22.41
CA HIS A 284 -145.98 26.18 -23.59
C HIS A 284 -145.11 26.49 -24.83
N ILE A 285 -144.31 27.57 -24.82
CA ILE A 285 -143.49 27.98 -25.99
C ILE A 285 -142.01 27.58 -25.84
N TRP A 286 -141.56 27.23 -24.63
CA TRP A 286 -140.14 26.95 -24.34
C TRP A 286 -139.73 25.47 -24.52
N GLU A 287 -140.65 24.51 -24.60
CA GLU A 287 -140.25 23.10 -24.86
C GLU A 287 -139.67 22.89 -26.28
N ASN A 288 -139.91 23.82 -27.22
CA ASN A 288 -139.38 23.71 -28.58
C ASN A 288 -137.95 24.23 -28.73
N PHE A 289 -137.55 25.21 -27.93
CA PHE A 289 -136.28 25.92 -28.17
C PHE A 289 -135.15 25.30 -27.31
N GLU A 290 -135.48 24.51 -26.28
CA GLU A 290 -134.51 23.67 -25.53
C GLU A 290 -134.10 22.41 -26.34
N LYS A 291 -134.85 22.04 -27.38
CA LYS A 291 -134.49 20.97 -28.33
C LYS A 291 -133.55 21.41 -29.45
N ASP A 292 -133.48 22.71 -29.76
CA ASP A 292 -132.67 23.23 -30.87
C ASP A 292 -131.23 23.62 -30.47
N PHE A 293 -130.87 23.50 -29.19
CA PHE A 293 -129.55 23.89 -28.65
C PHE A 293 -128.84 22.81 -27.79
N CYS A 294 -129.33 21.57 -27.81
CA CYS A 294 -128.56 20.37 -27.44
C CYS A 294 -128.03 19.69 -28.70
#